data_AF-A0AAV9U831-F1
#
_entry.id   AF-A0AAV9U831-F1
#
_cell.length_a   1.000
_cell.length_b   1.000
_cell.length_c   1.000
_cell.angle_alpha   90.00
_cell.angle_beta   90.00
_cell.angle_gamma   90.00
#
_symmetry.space_group_name_H-M   'P 1'
#
loop_
_entity.id
_entity.type
_entity.pdbx_description
1 polymer ?
#
loop_
_entity_poly.entity_id
_entity_poly.type
_entity_poly.pdbx_seq_one_letter_code
_entity_poly.pdbx_strand_id
1 'polypeptide(L)'
;MSAPASVSRYILPTTKPFKQLWLRWKAIRFPWRRRYFIGMDLEGNTFWEFRDRLVAYRPRRIMDFRGGVHSLANYSEFKVDPQWHQWLRATRVEPPSIQELEDEVTRRAIMVQRAKLADERWARAGTLLKKPGEKEVRKLEASARATEASDGSLIGKIVQKERETVTVRAGKETTVQDMEERLRVEREKRETGRPSGPGEEFQPAAWAPQAGDKADR
;
A
#
# COMPACT_ATOMS: atom_id res chain seq x y z
N MET A 1 -17.73 -20.27 -7.51
CA MET A 1 -17.10 -20.60 -8.81
C MET A 1 -17.17 -19.36 -9.67
N SER A 2 -16.06 -18.65 -9.88
CA SER A 2 -16.03 -17.46 -10.73
C SER A 2 -16.28 -17.89 -12.18
N ALA A 3 -17.21 -17.22 -12.89
CA ALA A 3 -17.51 -17.53 -14.28
C ALA A 3 -16.22 -17.46 -15.13
N PRO A 4 -16.01 -18.36 -16.10
CA PRO A 4 -14.84 -18.28 -16.96
C PRO A 4 -14.92 -16.97 -17.73
N ALA A 5 -14.07 -16.03 -17.36
CA ALA A 5 -14.06 -14.75 -18.03
C ALA A 5 -13.83 -14.92 -19.54
N SER A 6 -14.63 -14.20 -20.34
CA SER A 6 -14.56 -14.28 -21.79
C SER A 6 -13.15 -13.92 -22.27
N VAL A 7 -12.51 -14.83 -23.01
CA VAL A 7 -11.14 -14.66 -23.56
C VAL A 7 -11.02 -13.38 -24.38
N SER A 8 -12.12 -12.90 -24.96
CA SER A 8 -12.16 -11.67 -25.74
C SER A 8 -11.72 -10.43 -24.95
N ARG A 9 -11.90 -10.40 -23.61
CA ARG A 9 -11.45 -9.26 -22.76
C ARG A 9 -9.93 -9.10 -22.69
N TYR A 10 -9.21 -10.11 -23.18
CA TYR A 10 -7.76 -10.21 -23.16
C TYR A 10 -7.13 -10.17 -24.56
N ILE A 11 -7.94 -9.88 -25.60
CA ILE A 11 -7.47 -9.75 -26.98
C ILE A 11 -7.80 -8.35 -27.50
N LEU A 12 -6.79 -7.65 -28.05
CA LEU A 12 -6.95 -6.30 -28.60
C LEU A 12 -7.93 -6.32 -29.78
N PRO A 13 -8.88 -5.37 -29.82
CA PRO A 13 -9.84 -5.27 -30.92
C PRO A 13 -9.16 -5.02 -32.27
N THR A 14 -8.01 -4.34 -32.27
CA THR A 14 -7.20 -4.04 -33.47
C THR A 14 -6.53 -5.28 -34.10
N THR A 15 -6.53 -6.42 -33.41
CA THR A 15 -5.90 -7.64 -33.92
C THR A 15 -6.67 -8.22 -35.12
N LYS A 16 -5.97 -8.68 -36.16
CA LYS A 16 -6.60 -9.34 -37.33
C LYS A 16 -7.55 -10.49 -36.89
N PRO A 17 -8.73 -10.64 -37.50
CA PRO A 17 -9.77 -11.58 -37.04
C PRO A 17 -9.30 -13.05 -37.03
N PHE A 18 -8.53 -13.47 -38.04
CA PHE A 18 -7.93 -14.81 -38.08
C PHE A 18 -6.99 -15.06 -36.88
N LYS A 19 -6.19 -14.05 -36.51
CA LYS A 19 -5.30 -14.14 -35.36
C LYS A 19 -6.10 -14.15 -34.05
N GLN A 20 -7.19 -13.39 -33.95
CA GLN A 20 -8.07 -13.44 -32.78
C GLN A 20 -8.68 -14.84 -32.61
N LEU A 21 -9.19 -15.45 -33.69
CA LEU A 21 -9.74 -16.81 -33.62
C LEU A 21 -8.66 -17.82 -33.22
N TRP A 22 -7.46 -17.70 -33.80
CA TRP A 22 -6.32 -18.53 -33.42
C TRP A 22 -5.97 -18.37 -31.94
N LEU A 23 -5.90 -17.15 -31.41
CA LEU A 23 -5.64 -16.88 -29.98
C LEU A 23 -6.74 -17.45 -29.08
N ARG A 24 -8.01 -17.29 -29.46
CA ARG A 24 -9.16 -17.89 -28.74
C ARG A 24 -9.06 -19.40 -28.71
N TRP A 25 -8.73 -20.03 -29.84
CA TRP A 25 -8.46 -21.47 -29.89
C TRP A 25 -7.26 -21.86 -29.02
N LYS A 26 -6.21 -21.03 -28.98
CA LYS A 26 -5.02 -21.23 -28.14
C LYS A 26 -5.29 -21.06 -26.64
N ALA A 27 -6.33 -20.35 -26.24
CA ALA A 27 -6.73 -20.17 -24.85
C ALA A 27 -7.46 -21.41 -24.26
N ILE A 28 -8.04 -22.26 -25.12
CA ILE A 28 -8.78 -23.44 -24.65
C ILE A 28 -7.83 -24.45 -24.00
N ARG A 29 -8.19 -24.88 -22.78
CA ARG A 29 -7.42 -25.82 -21.96
C ARG A 29 -7.75 -27.27 -22.28
N PHE A 30 -7.13 -27.80 -23.33
CA PHE A 30 -7.21 -29.23 -23.66
C PHE A 30 -6.23 -30.07 -22.81
N PRO A 31 -6.57 -31.32 -22.44
CA PRO A 31 -5.75 -32.17 -21.58
C PRO A 31 -4.41 -32.60 -22.21
N TRP A 32 -4.32 -32.67 -23.55
CA TRP A 32 -3.07 -32.95 -24.26
C TRP A 32 -2.21 -31.70 -24.52
N ARG A 33 -2.76 -30.50 -24.34
CA ARG A 33 -2.07 -29.24 -24.60
C ARG A 33 -1.36 -28.80 -23.33
N ARG A 34 -0.14 -28.28 -23.48
CA ARG A 34 0.66 -27.81 -22.33
C ARG A 34 0.78 -26.31 -22.20
N ARG A 35 0.59 -25.57 -23.30
CA ARG A 35 0.77 -24.12 -23.38
C ARG A 35 -0.53 -23.46 -23.80
N TYR A 36 -0.99 -22.50 -23.01
CA TYR A 36 -2.27 -21.82 -23.16
C TYR A 36 -2.07 -20.32 -23.31
N PHE A 37 -2.81 -19.72 -24.23
CA PHE A 37 -2.87 -18.27 -24.35
C PHE A 37 -3.73 -17.71 -23.21
N ILE A 38 -3.28 -16.62 -22.60
CA ILE A 38 -4.00 -15.98 -21.50
C ILE A 38 -4.47 -14.59 -21.89
N GLY A 39 -3.56 -13.79 -22.45
CA GLY A 39 -3.87 -12.43 -22.85
C GLY A 39 -2.74 -11.74 -23.57
N MET A 40 -2.98 -10.47 -23.91
CA MET A 40 -2.02 -9.59 -24.54
C MET A 40 -2.00 -8.22 -23.86
N ASP A 41 -0.89 -7.52 -24.00
CA ASP A 41 -0.77 -6.13 -23.59
C ASP A 41 -1.24 -5.16 -24.69
N LEU A 42 -1.15 -3.86 -24.41
CA LEU A 42 -1.48 -2.79 -25.35
C LEU A 42 -0.50 -2.72 -26.54
N GLU A 43 0.72 -3.21 -26.36
CA GLU A 43 1.78 -3.19 -27.38
C GLU A 43 1.67 -4.36 -28.38
N GLY A 44 0.92 -5.40 -28.01
CA GLY A 44 0.64 -6.57 -28.84
C GLY A 44 1.51 -7.80 -28.54
N ASN A 45 2.21 -7.81 -27.41
CA ASN A 45 2.91 -8.97 -26.88
C ASN A 45 1.91 -9.95 -26.27
N THR A 46 2.26 -11.22 -26.29
CA THR A 46 1.35 -12.29 -25.91
C THR A 46 1.86 -13.02 -24.69
N PHE A 47 0.96 -13.27 -23.74
CA PHE A 47 1.28 -13.92 -22.48
C PHE A 47 0.70 -15.32 -22.45
N TRP A 48 1.54 -16.26 -22.00
CA TRP A 48 1.30 -17.68 -22.08
C TRP A 48 1.52 -18.35 -20.74
N GLU A 49 0.67 -19.32 -20.43
CA GLU A 49 0.82 -20.23 -19.28
C GLU A 49 1.22 -21.60 -19.79
N PHE A 50 2.11 -22.28 -19.07
CA PHE A 50 2.30 -23.72 -19.29
C PHE A 50 2.63 -24.46 -18.01
N ARG A 51 2.29 -25.75 -17.99
CA ARG A 51 2.61 -26.65 -16.87
C ARG A 51 3.84 -27.47 -17.25
N ASP A 52 4.85 -27.39 -16.40
CA ASP A 52 6.07 -28.19 -16.55
C ASP A 52 5.79 -29.64 -16.11
N ARG A 53 6.50 -30.62 -16.69
CA ARG A 53 6.39 -32.03 -16.27
C ARG A 53 7.01 -32.24 -14.90
N LEU A 54 8.13 -31.57 -14.63
CA LEU A 54 8.92 -31.76 -13.41
C LEU A 54 8.33 -31.00 -12.21
N VAL A 55 7.70 -29.85 -12.47
CA VAL A 55 7.16 -28.95 -11.44
C VAL A 55 5.70 -28.66 -11.74
N ALA A 56 4.84 -29.65 -11.50
CA ALA A 56 3.42 -29.57 -11.84
C ALA A 56 2.59 -28.70 -10.88
N TYR A 57 3.13 -28.37 -9.70
CA TYR A 57 2.43 -27.59 -8.66
C TYR A 57 2.32 -26.10 -9.01
N ARG A 58 3.28 -25.55 -9.76
CA ARG A 58 3.31 -24.12 -10.14
C ARG A 58 3.29 -23.97 -11.66
N PRO A 59 2.25 -23.32 -12.23
CA PRO A 59 2.28 -22.99 -13.64
C PRO A 59 3.40 -21.99 -13.93
N ARG A 60 4.13 -22.22 -15.01
CA ARG A 60 5.11 -21.27 -15.54
C ARG A 60 4.42 -20.29 -16.48
N ARG A 61 4.89 -19.06 -16.45
CA ARG A 61 4.34 -17.93 -17.19
C ARG A 61 5.44 -17.37 -18.08
N ILE A 62 5.15 -17.13 -19.34
CA ILE A 62 6.10 -16.61 -20.32
C ILE A 62 5.45 -15.55 -21.18
N MET A 63 6.25 -14.61 -21.66
CA MET A 63 5.87 -13.58 -22.60
C MET A 63 6.53 -13.88 -23.95
N ASP A 64 5.76 -13.83 -25.02
CA ASP A 64 6.24 -13.83 -26.39
C ASP A 64 6.07 -12.42 -26.98
N PHE A 65 7.16 -11.86 -27.50
CA PHE A 65 7.16 -10.54 -28.12
C PHE A 65 6.28 -10.47 -29.36
N ARG A 66 5.86 -9.25 -29.71
CA ARG A 66 5.20 -8.97 -30.98
C ARG A 66 6.07 -9.44 -32.15
N GLY A 67 5.52 -10.34 -32.97
CA GLY A 67 6.24 -10.93 -34.11
C GLY A 67 6.97 -12.23 -33.80
N GLY A 68 7.02 -12.68 -32.53
CA GLY A 68 7.55 -13.98 -32.14
C GLY A 68 9.07 -14.11 -32.19
N VAL A 69 9.80 -13.00 -32.39
CA VAL A 69 11.27 -12.99 -32.43
C VAL A 69 11.81 -12.56 -31.07
N HIS A 70 12.67 -13.38 -30.49
CA HIS A 70 13.36 -13.11 -29.22
C HIS A 70 14.79 -12.65 -29.51
N SER A 71 14.98 -11.37 -29.86
CA SER A 71 16.30 -10.78 -30.10
C SER A 71 16.82 -10.06 -28.86
N LEU A 72 18.14 -9.88 -28.74
CA LEU A 72 18.75 -9.15 -27.62
C LEU A 72 18.19 -7.72 -27.50
N ALA A 73 17.96 -7.05 -28.63
CA ALA A 73 17.35 -5.73 -28.69
C ALA A 73 15.94 -5.71 -28.08
N ASN A 74 15.12 -6.73 -28.37
CA ASN A 74 13.78 -6.86 -27.80
C ASN A 74 13.81 -7.04 -26.28
N TYR A 75 14.88 -7.60 -25.71
CA TYR A 75 15.01 -7.71 -24.25
C TYR A 75 15.50 -6.41 -23.59
N SER A 76 16.34 -5.63 -24.26
CA SER A 76 16.95 -4.42 -23.68
C SER A 76 16.01 -3.21 -23.70
N GLU A 77 15.22 -3.05 -24.76
CA GLU A 77 14.40 -1.86 -24.98
C GLU A 77 13.02 -1.96 -24.33
N PHE A 78 12.60 -3.17 -23.99
CA PHE A 78 11.21 -3.46 -23.72
C PHE A 78 10.75 -3.10 -22.31
N LYS A 79 9.61 -2.42 -22.23
CA LYS A 79 8.96 -2.06 -20.98
C LYS A 79 7.62 -2.77 -20.84
N VAL A 80 7.60 -3.91 -20.16
CA VAL A 80 6.33 -4.59 -19.85
C VAL A 80 5.52 -3.75 -18.86
N ASP A 81 4.19 -3.76 -18.98
CA ASP A 81 3.33 -3.13 -17.98
C ASP A 81 3.55 -3.72 -16.58
N PRO A 82 3.46 -2.92 -15.51
CA PRO A 82 3.61 -3.41 -14.13
C PRO A 82 2.61 -4.52 -13.76
N GLN A 83 1.38 -4.44 -14.27
CA GLN A 83 0.34 -5.44 -14.02
C GLN A 83 0.71 -6.80 -14.63
N TRP A 84 1.23 -6.79 -15.87
CA TRP A 84 1.75 -7.98 -16.53
C TRP A 84 3.02 -8.51 -15.86
N HIS A 85 3.90 -7.63 -15.36
CA HIS A 85 5.06 -8.03 -14.56
C HIS A 85 4.66 -8.78 -13.27
N GLN A 86 3.67 -8.26 -12.53
CA GLN A 86 3.15 -8.93 -11.33
C GLN A 86 2.58 -10.31 -11.67
N TRP A 87 1.84 -10.38 -12.77
CA TRP A 87 1.33 -11.64 -13.26
C TRP A 87 2.48 -12.59 -13.66
N LEU A 88 3.50 -12.17 -14.41
CA LEU A 88 4.66 -13.02 -14.74
C LEU A 88 5.39 -13.54 -13.49
N ARG A 89 5.52 -12.71 -12.45
CA ARG A 89 6.14 -13.08 -11.16
C ARG A 89 5.26 -13.94 -10.27
N ALA A 90 4.02 -14.21 -10.68
CA ALA A 90 3.02 -14.91 -9.88
C ALA A 90 2.69 -14.25 -8.53
N THR A 91 2.87 -12.93 -8.42
CA THR A 91 2.32 -12.17 -7.28
C THR A 91 0.83 -11.93 -7.46
N ARG A 92 0.37 -11.82 -8.70
CA ARG A 92 -1.05 -11.71 -9.07
C ARG A 92 -1.57 -13.03 -9.63
N VAL A 93 -2.72 -13.49 -9.15
CA VAL A 93 -3.37 -14.74 -9.64
C VAL A 93 -4.06 -14.49 -10.98
N GLU A 94 -4.93 -13.49 -11.03
CA GLU A 94 -5.69 -13.16 -12.23
C GLU A 94 -4.86 -12.32 -13.22
N PRO A 95 -4.88 -12.64 -14.52
CA PRO A 95 -4.20 -11.83 -15.53
C PRO A 95 -4.93 -10.49 -15.71
N PRO A 96 -4.19 -9.40 -16.02
CA PRO A 96 -4.80 -8.11 -16.29
C PRO A 96 -5.62 -8.15 -17.58
N SER A 97 -6.73 -7.43 -17.60
CA SER A 97 -7.60 -7.27 -18.78
C SER A 97 -7.19 -6.06 -19.62
N ILE A 98 -7.60 -5.99 -20.88
CA ILE A 98 -7.25 -4.85 -21.74
C ILE A 98 -7.86 -3.55 -21.23
N GLN A 99 -9.12 -3.59 -20.79
CA GLN A 99 -9.80 -2.44 -20.21
C GLN A 99 -9.04 -1.92 -18.98
N GLU A 100 -8.57 -2.82 -18.11
CA GLU A 100 -7.76 -2.45 -16.95
C GLU A 100 -6.44 -1.76 -17.33
N LEU A 101 -5.81 -2.19 -18.42
CA LEU A 101 -4.59 -1.56 -18.93
C LEU A 101 -4.88 -0.17 -19.51
N GLU A 102 -5.97 -0.02 -20.26
CA GLU A 102 -6.43 1.28 -20.78
C GLU A 102 -6.78 2.25 -19.64
N ASP A 103 -7.46 1.75 -18.61
CA ASP A 103 -7.81 2.50 -17.39
C ASP A 103 -6.55 2.97 -16.65
N GLU A 104 -5.49 2.17 -16.59
CA GLU A 104 -4.24 2.60 -15.95
C GLU A 104 -3.54 3.72 -16.76
N VAL A 105 -3.59 3.65 -18.09
CA VAL A 105 -3.06 4.72 -18.96
C VAL A 105 -3.82 6.03 -18.73
N THR A 106 -5.16 5.97 -18.68
CA THR A 106 -5.98 7.17 -18.41
C THR A 106 -5.75 7.71 -17.00
N ARG A 107 -5.69 6.83 -16.00
CA ARG A 107 -5.35 7.18 -14.60
C ARG A 107 -4.02 7.90 -14.52
N ARG A 108 -2.98 7.39 -15.21
CA ARG A 108 -1.65 8.03 -15.24
C ARG A 108 -1.71 9.43 -15.84
N ALA A 109 -2.43 9.62 -16.95
CA ALA A 109 -2.59 10.93 -17.57
C ALA A 109 -3.29 11.92 -16.64
N ILE A 110 -4.37 11.49 -15.98
CA ILE A 110 -5.11 12.29 -15.00
C ILE A 110 -4.22 12.65 -13.81
N MET A 111 -3.41 11.72 -13.32
CA MET A 111 -2.49 11.95 -12.20
C MET A 111 -1.48 13.05 -12.51
N VAL A 112 -0.90 13.05 -13.72
CA VAL A 112 0.05 14.08 -14.14
C VAL A 112 -0.62 15.46 -14.17
N GLN A 113 -1.83 15.55 -14.70
CA GLN A 113 -2.59 16.81 -14.71
C GLN A 113 -2.90 17.31 -13.30
N ARG A 114 -3.32 16.41 -12.40
CA ARG A 114 -3.60 16.74 -11.00
C ARG A 114 -2.35 17.18 -10.24
N ALA A 115 -1.22 16.53 -10.49
CA ALA A 115 0.07 16.91 -9.91
C ALA A 115 0.44 18.35 -10.31
N LYS A 116 0.32 18.67 -11.61
CA LYS A 116 0.57 20.04 -12.10
C LYS A 116 -0.32 21.08 -11.42
N LEU A 117 -1.62 20.82 -11.28
CA LEU A 117 -2.54 21.74 -10.59
C LEU A 117 -2.20 21.89 -9.11
N ALA A 118 -1.73 20.82 -8.45
CA ALA A 118 -1.26 20.88 -7.08
C ALA A 118 0.01 21.74 -6.96
N ASP A 119 0.95 21.60 -7.88
CA ASP A 119 2.16 22.41 -7.93
C ASP A 119 1.84 23.90 -8.16
N GLU A 120 0.89 24.20 -9.03
CA GLU A 120 0.42 25.57 -9.24
C GLU A 120 -0.25 26.14 -7.98
N ARG A 121 -1.08 25.34 -7.28
CA ARG A 121 -1.70 25.75 -6.01
C ARG A 121 -0.65 25.94 -4.93
N TRP A 122 0.35 25.07 -4.85
CA TRP A 122 1.46 25.17 -3.92
C TRP A 122 2.29 26.42 -4.17
N ALA A 123 2.63 26.70 -5.43
CA ALA A 123 3.34 27.91 -5.83
C ALA A 123 2.55 29.19 -5.52
N ARG A 124 1.21 29.19 -5.76
CA ARG A 124 0.33 30.34 -5.48
C ARG A 124 0.08 30.58 -4.00
N ALA A 125 -0.09 29.51 -3.21
CA ALA A 125 -0.25 29.63 -1.76
C ALA A 125 0.95 30.31 -1.10
N GLY A 126 2.10 30.32 -1.79
CA GLY A 126 3.34 30.84 -1.28
C GLY A 126 3.85 29.97 -0.14
N THR A 127 5.12 30.12 0.18
CA THR A 127 5.71 29.48 1.35
C THR A 127 5.02 30.04 2.61
N LEU A 128 4.04 29.31 3.15
CA LEU A 128 3.50 29.58 4.49
C LEU A 128 4.62 29.57 5.55
N LEU A 129 5.72 28.86 5.27
CA LEU A 129 7.00 29.10 5.93
C LEU A 129 7.57 30.44 5.44
N LYS A 130 7.16 31.53 6.09
CA LYS A 130 8.00 32.73 6.14
C LYS A 130 9.36 32.31 6.69
N LYS A 131 10.44 32.81 6.08
CA LYS A 131 11.78 32.70 6.67
C LYS A 131 11.63 33.23 8.11
N PRO A 132 11.97 32.45 9.16
CA PRO A 132 11.81 32.91 10.53
C PRO A 132 12.53 34.26 10.63
N GLY A 133 11.85 35.25 11.22
CA GLY A 133 12.45 36.56 11.37
C GLY A 133 13.75 36.44 12.16
N GLU A 134 14.73 37.33 11.96
CA GLU A 134 16.02 37.28 12.69
C GLU A 134 15.84 37.16 14.21
N LYS A 135 14.75 37.71 14.75
CA LYS A 135 14.38 37.59 16.17
C LYS A 135 13.96 36.18 16.57
N GLU A 136 13.23 35.47 15.73
CA GLU A 136 12.82 34.08 15.96
C GLU A 136 14.01 33.14 15.82
N VAL A 137 14.86 33.36 14.81
CA VAL A 137 16.13 32.64 14.65
C VAL A 137 17.00 32.82 15.90
N ARG A 138 17.17 34.06 16.36
CA ARG A 138 17.95 34.34 17.58
C ARG A 138 17.34 33.72 18.84
N LYS A 139 16.01 33.63 18.95
CA LYS A 139 15.33 32.97 20.06
C LYS A 139 15.51 31.45 20.02
N LEU A 140 15.44 30.86 18.83
CA LEU A 140 15.69 29.44 18.61
C LEU A 140 17.15 29.08 18.88
N GLU A 141 18.11 29.88 18.41
CA GLU A 141 19.54 29.73 18.71
C GLU A 141 19.83 29.85 20.21
N ALA A 142 19.22 30.81 20.90
CA ALA A 142 19.34 30.94 22.34
C ALA A 142 18.74 29.73 23.09
N SER A 143 17.62 29.19 22.62
CA SER A 143 17.01 27.97 23.18
C SER A 143 17.85 26.72 22.91
N ALA A 144 18.45 26.61 21.73
CA ALA A 144 19.35 25.52 21.35
C ALA A 144 20.62 25.54 22.21
N ARG A 145 21.23 26.73 22.40
CA ARG A 145 22.35 26.91 23.34
C ARG A 145 21.97 26.58 24.78
N ALA A 146 20.75 26.90 25.21
CA ALA A 146 20.28 26.56 26.55
C ALA A 146 20.08 25.04 26.73
N THR A 147 19.67 24.33 25.69
CA THR A 147 19.58 22.85 25.70
C THR A 147 20.95 22.19 25.58
N GLU A 148 21.90 22.75 24.82
CA GLU A 148 23.27 22.26 24.75
C GLU A 148 24.05 22.49 26.06
N ALA A 149 23.78 23.61 26.75
CA ALA A 149 24.33 23.87 28.09
C ALA A 149 23.64 23.04 29.20
N SER A 150 22.48 22.45 28.90
CA SER A 150 21.76 21.53 29.78
C SER A 150 22.14 20.10 29.42
N ASP A 151 23.30 19.64 29.91
CA ASP A 151 23.74 18.25 29.96
C ASP A 151 22.63 17.35 30.55
N GLY A 152 21.73 16.81 29.71
CA GLY A 152 20.77 15.74 30.03
C GLY A 152 19.77 15.95 31.18
N SER A 153 19.81 17.06 31.92
CA SER A 153 19.12 17.24 33.20
C SER A 153 17.60 17.43 33.10
N LEU A 154 17.08 17.72 31.89
CA LEU A 154 15.65 17.91 31.67
C LEU A 154 14.84 16.60 31.73
N ILE A 155 15.45 15.44 31.47
CA ILE A 155 14.80 14.13 31.64
C ILE A 155 14.59 13.83 33.13
N GLY A 156 15.49 14.29 34.01
CA GLY A 156 15.40 14.08 35.45
C GLY A 156 14.26 14.85 36.14
N LYS A 157 13.90 16.03 35.64
CA LYS A 157 12.81 16.86 36.22
C LYS A 157 11.41 16.31 35.95
N ILE A 158 11.21 15.64 34.80
CA ILE A 158 9.95 14.97 34.48
C ILE A 158 9.75 13.76 35.41
N VAL A 159 10.83 13.02 35.69
CA VAL A 159 10.82 11.84 36.58
C VAL A 159 10.66 12.21 38.07
N GLN A 160 11.18 13.37 38.52
CA GLN A 160 11.01 13.80 39.92
C GLN A 160 9.57 14.18 40.26
N LYS A 161 8.82 14.75 39.31
CA LYS A 161 7.41 15.13 39.53
C LYS A 161 6.48 13.91 39.66
N GLU A 162 6.87 12.76 39.11
CA GLU A 162 6.14 11.50 39.25
C GLU A 162 6.53 10.70 40.52
N ARG A 163 7.69 10.98 41.13
CA ARG A 163 8.15 10.26 42.33
C ARG A 163 7.59 10.81 43.63
N GLU A 164 7.13 12.07 43.69
CA GLU A 164 6.53 12.64 44.90
C GLU A 164 5.10 12.13 45.17
N THR A 165 4.41 11.52 44.20
CA THR A 165 3.04 11.01 44.37
C THR A 165 2.94 9.55 44.82
N VAL A 166 4.07 8.82 44.93
CA VAL A 166 4.05 7.41 45.35
C VAL A 166 4.80 7.24 46.67
N THR A 167 4.10 7.55 47.77
CA THR A 167 4.50 7.09 49.11
C THR A 167 4.25 5.58 49.20
N VAL A 168 5.29 4.79 48.92
CA VAL A 168 5.28 3.33 49.13
C VAL A 168 5.29 3.06 50.64
N ARG A 169 4.16 2.57 51.17
CA ARG A 169 4.07 2.00 52.51
C ARG A 169 4.94 0.74 52.60
N ALA A 170 5.82 0.74 53.59
CA ALA A 170 6.69 -0.35 53.98
C ALA A 170 5.91 -1.65 54.23
N GLY A 171 6.55 -2.77 53.85
CA GLY A 171 5.97 -4.11 53.85
C GLY A 171 5.54 -4.61 55.23
N LYS A 172 4.43 -5.34 55.23
CA LYS A 172 4.07 -6.28 56.29
C LYS A 172 4.03 -7.67 55.66
N GLU A 173 4.66 -8.60 56.36
CA GLU A 173 4.69 -10.03 56.05
C GLU A 173 3.26 -10.56 55.90
N THR A 174 2.91 -11.02 54.71
CA THR A 174 1.58 -11.54 54.41
C THR A 174 1.48 -12.99 54.86
N THR A 175 0.50 -13.28 55.74
CA THR A 175 0.13 -14.65 56.12
C THR A 175 -0.48 -15.37 54.92
N VAL A 176 -0.43 -16.71 54.87
CA VAL A 176 -0.91 -17.52 53.72
C VAL A 176 -2.35 -17.19 53.28
N GLN A 177 -3.20 -16.76 54.22
CA GLN A 177 -4.58 -16.33 53.95
C GLN A 177 -4.67 -15.02 53.13
N ASP A 178 -3.79 -14.05 53.37
CA ASP A 178 -3.72 -12.81 52.56
C ASP A 178 -3.29 -13.10 51.11
N MET A 179 -2.48 -14.16 50.94
CA MET A 179 -2.01 -14.57 49.62
C MET A 179 -3.14 -15.26 48.83
N GLU A 180 -3.99 -16.05 49.49
CA GLU A 180 -5.16 -16.66 48.86
C GLU A 180 -6.24 -15.63 48.48
N GLU A 181 -6.50 -14.63 49.33
CA GLU A 181 -7.43 -13.55 48.97
C GLU A 181 -6.93 -12.73 47.78
N ARG A 182 -5.63 -12.42 47.72
CA ARG A 182 -5.04 -11.72 46.56
C ARG A 182 -5.19 -12.51 45.27
N LEU A 183 -4.97 -13.83 45.33
CA LEU A 183 -5.12 -14.70 44.16
C LEU A 183 -6.58 -14.81 43.70
N ARG A 184 -7.55 -14.80 44.62
CA ARG A 184 -8.98 -14.72 44.27
C ARG A 184 -9.33 -13.41 43.57
N VAL A 185 -8.91 -12.27 44.13
CA VAL A 185 -9.19 -10.95 43.56
C VAL A 185 -8.52 -10.77 42.19
N GLU A 186 -7.33 -11.34 41.99
CA GLU A 186 -6.66 -11.30 40.69
C GLU A 186 -7.35 -12.19 39.65
N ARG A 187 -7.92 -13.33 40.07
CA ARG A 187 -8.70 -14.22 39.20
C ARG A 187 -10.00 -13.56 38.76
N GLU A 188 -10.72 -12.91 39.68
CA GLU A 188 -11.92 -12.13 39.36
C GLU A 188 -11.60 -10.98 38.41
N LYS A 189 -10.49 -10.25 38.60
CA LYS A 189 -10.06 -9.19 37.68
C LYS A 189 -9.72 -9.68 36.27
N ARG A 190 -9.21 -10.91 36.13
CA ARG A 190 -8.96 -11.53 34.82
C ARG A 190 -10.27 -11.97 34.16
N GLU A 191 -11.25 -12.42 34.94
CA GLU A 191 -12.57 -12.83 34.46
C GLU A 191 -13.45 -11.63 34.04
N THR A 192 -13.31 -10.47 34.69
CA THR A 192 -14.03 -9.23 34.31
C THR A 192 -13.50 -8.55 33.05
N GLY A 193 -12.41 -9.05 32.46
CA GLY A 193 -11.78 -8.45 31.28
C GLY A 193 -11.02 -7.15 31.57
N ARG A 194 -10.18 -6.72 30.62
CA ARG A 194 -9.37 -5.49 30.74
C ARG A 194 -10.28 -4.27 30.50
N PRO A 195 -10.23 -3.22 31.34
CA PRO A 195 -11.00 -2.01 31.07
C PRO A 195 -10.58 -1.40 29.73
N SER A 196 -11.59 -1.00 28.96
CA SER A 196 -11.48 -0.35 27.66
C SER A 196 -10.55 0.86 27.73
N GLY A 197 -9.61 0.95 26.78
CA GLY A 197 -8.66 2.06 26.69
C GLY A 197 -9.32 3.31 26.09
N PRO A 198 -8.79 4.51 26.35
CA PRO A 198 -9.37 5.79 25.91
C PRO A 198 -9.44 6.00 24.38
N GLY A 199 -9.09 5.00 23.57
CA GLY A 199 -9.16 5.02 22.11
C GLY A 199 -10.30 4.19 21.49
N GLU A 200 -11.06 3.41 22.27
CA GLU A 200 -12.17 2.60 21.72
C GLU A 200 -13.41 3.42 21.37
N GLU A 201 -13.62 4.58 22.01
CA GLU A 201 -14.70 5.52 21.67
C GLU A 201 -14.37 6.45 20.50
N PHE A 202 -13.10 6.47 20.05
CA PHE A 202 -12.70 7.34 18.95
C PHE A 202 -13.20 6.80 17.61
N GLN A 203 -14.27 7.38 17.10
CA GLN A 203 -14.72 7.20 15.72
C GLN A 203 -14.36 8.44 14.90
N PRO A 204 -13.54 8.33 13.84
CA PRO A 204 -13.23 9.48 13.00
C PRO A 204 -14.50 9.93 12.27
N ALA A 205 -14.82 11.23 12.36
CA ALA A 205 -15.90 11.82 11.58
C ALA A 205 -15.63 11.64 10.07
N ALA A 206 -16.68 11.37 9.29
CA ALA A 206 -16.58 11.24 7.85
C ALA A 206 -16.05 12.56 7.24
N TRP A 207 -14.99 12.45 6.44
CA TRP A 207 -14.37 13.59 5.78
C TRP A 207 -15.37 14.27 4.82
N ALA A 208 -15.83 15.47 5.17
CA ALA A 208 -16.68 16.30 4.33
C ALA A 208 -15.82 17.36 3.62
N PRO A 209 -15.69 17.34 2.28
CA PRO A 209 -15.01 18.41 1.57
C PRO A 209 -15.81 19.72 1.71
N GLN A 210 -15.18 20.79 2.20
CA GLN A 210 -15.79 22.12 2.20
C GLN A 210 -15.90 22.59 0.74
N ALA A 211 -17.10 22.47 0.16
CA ALA A 211 -17.44 23.17 -1.07
C ALA A 211 -17.46 24.66 -0.71
N GLY A 212 -16.46 25.41 -1.16
CA GLY A 212 -16.40 26.85 -0.94
C GLY A 212 -17.63 27.51 -1.57
N ASP A 213 -18.38 28.24 -0.75
CA ASP A 213 -19.46 29.12 -1.19
C ASP A 213 -18.91 30.08 -2.25
N LYS A 214 -19.33 29.86 -3.50
CA LYS A 214 -19.22 30.89 -4.52
C LYS A 214 -20.36 31.87 -4.28
N ALA A 215 -20.06 32.93 -3.54
CA ALA A 215 -20.91 34.10 -3.49
C ALA A 215 -20.86 34.79 -4.86
N ASP A 216 -21.97 34.69 -5.60
CA ASP A 216 -22.22 35.50 -6.79
C ASP A 216 -22.29 36.98 -6.40
N ARG A 217 -21.46 37.81 -7.07
CA ARG A 217 -21.61 39.26 -7.17
C ARG A 217 -21.21 39.71 -8.56
#